data_AF-A0AA88XW55-F1
#
_entry.id   AF-A0AA88XW55-F1
#
_cell.length_a   1.000
_cell.length_b   1.000
_cell.length_c   1.000
_cell.angle_alpha   90.00
_cell.angle_beta   90.00
_cell.angle_gamma   90.00
#
_symmetry.space_group_name_H-M   'P 1'
#
loop_
_entity.id
_entity.type
_entity.pdbx_description
1 polymer ?
#
loop_
_entity_poly.entity_id
_entity_poly.type
_entity_poly.pdbx_seq_one_letter_code
_entity_poly.pdbx_strand_id
1 'polypeptide(L)'
;MGTVHQESMKYDDMLMEDFTDFYYNNTIKTTMAVRWIAKYCANARFVFLVDEDVMVNYVNLVAFFRGISTADEDTLFEGELHYTDLPHRHNYSKWYITREEYPFDCYLPFLSGGAILTSGRVIRNLNIALPYVQYLKMDDVFLSTVAHKIGVRPRNNNKICMNDCGFDLKNYITKHGFSQHWNYFRVGKWLNTK
;
A
#
# COMPACT_ATOMS: atom_id res chain seq x y z
N MET A 1 20.98 0.54 21.29
CA MET A 1 20.17 0.76 20.07
C MET A 1 20.98 1.67 19.16
N GLY A 2 21.16 1.31 17.89
CA GLY A 2 21.83 2.18 16.92
C GLY A 2 20.91 3.32 16.49
N THR A 3 21.47 4.42 15.97
CA THR A 3 20.66 5.50 15.39
C THR A 3 20.16 5.11 14.00
N VAL A 4 19.08 5.74 13.52
CA VAL A 4 18.57 5.57 12.14
C VAL A 4 19.68 5.78 11.09
N HIS A 5 20.59 6.72 11.35
CA HIS A 5 21.73 6.95 10.46
C HIS A 5 22.69 5.75 10.39
N GLN A 6 22.95 5.08 11.53
CA GLN A 6 23.79 3.89 11.56
C GLN A 6 23.14 2.69 10.87
N GLU A 7 21.81 2.56 10.99
CA GLU A 7 21.03 1.55 10.27
C GLU A 7 21.11 1.77 8.76
N SER A 8 20.83 3.00 8.30
CA SER A 8 20.91 3.38 6.89
C SER A 8 22.30 3.11 6.29
N MET A 9 23.38 3.48 6.98
CA MET A 9 24.74 3.19 6.53
C MET A 9 25.08 1.70 6.47
N LYS A 10 24.40 0.87 7.26
CA LYS A 10 24.69 -0.56 7.37
C LYS A 10 23.94 -1.38 6.32
N TYR A 11 22.68 -1.05 6.05
CA TYR A 11 21.79 -1.88 5.22
C TYR A 11 21.49 -1.28 3.84
N ASP A 12 21.65 0.04 3.66
CA ASP A 12 21.45 0.74 2.37
C ASP A 12 20.08 0.47 1.72
N ASP A 13 19.06 0.32 2.56
CA ASP A 13 17.68 -0.04 2.18
C ASP A 13 16.64 1.00 2.64
N MET A 14 17.11 2.16 3.10
CA MET A 14 16.27 3.24 3.62
C MET A 14 16.18 4.41 2.64
N LEU A 15 14.94 4.86 2.37
CA LEU A 15 14.66 6.15 1.75
C LEU A 15 14.21 7.13 2.84
N MET A 16 14.95 8.22 3.02
CA MET A 16 14.64 9.27 3.99
C MET A 16 14.38 10.59 3.26
N GLU A 17 13.34 11.30 3.70
CA GLU A 17 12.94 12.61 3.19
C GLU A 17 12.65 13.56 4.36
N ASP A 18 12.70 14.87 4.12
CA ASP A 18 12.55 15.89 5.16
C ASP A 18 11.07 16.25 5.39
N PHE A 19 10.38 15.43 6.18
CA PHE A 19 9.03 15.71 6.70
C PHE A 19 8.81 15.05 8.06
N THR A 20 7.82 15.54 8.82
CA THR A 20 7.42 14.90 10.07
C THR A 20 6.64 13.62 9.78
N ASP A 21 7.21 12.46 10.10
CA ASP A 21 6.52 11.17 10.02
C ASP A 21 5.41 11.12 11.09
N PHE A 22 4.18 11.33 10.62
CA PHE A 22 2.97 11.37 11.42
C PHE A 22 1.84 10.82 10.55
N TYR A 23 0.85 10.17 11.17
CA TYR A 23 -0.21 9.44 10.45
C TYR A 23 -0.90 10.27 9.37
N TYR A 24 -1.28 11.52 9.64
CA TYR A 24 -1.93 12.39 8.64
C TYR A 24 -1.00 12.93 7.54
N ASN A 25 0.30 12.66 7.65
CA ASN A 25 1.33 12.93 6.65
C ASN A 25 1.71 11.67 5.85
N ASN A 26 1.07 10.52 6.08
CA ASN A 26 1.31 9.31 5.27
C ASN A 26 1.12 9.56 3.78
N THR A 27 0.21 10.47 3.39
CA THR A 27 0.02 10.82 1.98
C THR A 27 1.27 11.47 1.36
N ILE A 28 2.04 12.24 2.15
CA ILE A 28 3.35 12.75 1.73
C ILE A 28 4.30 11.58 1.52
N LYS A 29 4.39 10.65 2.49
CA LYS A 29 5.23 9.44 2.42
C LYS A 29 4.90 8.59 1.17
N THR A 30 3.63 8.31 0.93
CA THR A 30 3.14 7.55 -0.23
C THR A 30 3.42 8.29 -1.55
N THR A 31 3.23 9.60 -1.59
CA THR A 31 3.57 10.44 -2.76
C THR A 31 5.08 10.40 -3.06
N MET A 32 5.92 10.46 -2.02
CA MET A 32 7.38 10.34 -2.18
C MET A 32 7.78 8.96 -2.69
N ALA A 33 7.21 7.88 -2.13
CA ALA A 33 7.47 6.52 -2.58
C ALA A 33 7.13 6.35 -4.07
N VAL A 34 5.94 6.79 -4.51
CA VAL A 34 5.53 6.72 -5.92
C VAL A 34 6.50 7.50 -6.82
N ARG A 35 6.89 8.73 -6.43
CA ARG A 35 7.85 9.55 -7.17
C ARG A 35 9.22 8.89 -7.29
N TRP A 36 9.73 8.36 -6.17
CA TRP A 36 11.02 7.71 -6.11
C TRP A 36 11.04 6.45 -6.98
N ILE A 37 10.03 5.58 -6.85
CA ILE A 37 9.91 4.36 -7.66
C ILE A 37 9.81 4.70 -9.15
N ALA A 38 8.99 5.69 -9.53
CA ALA A 38 8.84 6.11 -10.92
C ALA A 38 10.16 6.65 -11.50
N LYS A 39 11.00 7.31 -10.69
CA LYS A 39 12.26 7.91 -11.12
C LYS A 39 13.43 6.91 -11.14
N TYR A 40 13.58 6.10 -10.10
CA TYR A 40 14.78 5.28 -9.89
C TYR A 40 14.56 3.78 -10.16
N CYS A 41 13.30 3.33 -10.28
CA CYS A 41 12.96 1.93 -10.55
C CYS A 41 12.23 1.75 -11.90
N ALA A 42 12.67 2.45 -12.95
CA ALA A 42 11.98 2.44 -14.26
C ALA A 42 11.78 1.03 -14.86
N ASN A 43 12.68 0.09 -14.55
CA ASN A 43 12.65 -1.30 -15.02
C ASN A 43 11.86 -2.26 -14.11
N ALA A 44 11.38 -1.80 -12.95
CA ALA A 44 10.54 -2.64 -12.10
C ALA A 44 9.21 -2.94 -12.81
N ARG A 45 8.96 -4.23 -13.07
CA ARG A 45 7.72 -4.68 -13.70
C ARG A 45 6.54 -4.58 -12.74
N PHE A 46 6.78 -4.92 -11.47
CA PHE A 46 5.79 -4.95 -10.41
C PHE A 46 6.28 -4.22 -9.17
N VAL A 47 5.34 -3.67 -8.42
CA VAL A 47 5.57 -2.94 -7.18
C VAL A 47 4.56 -3.45 -6.16
N PHE A 48 5.04 -3.68 -4.94
CA PHE A 48 4.22 -4.08 -3.82
C PHE A 48 4.43 -3.05 -2.71
N LEU A 49 3.38 -2.31 -2.39
CA LEU A 49 3.36 -1.35 -1.28
C LEU A 49 2.75 -2.05 -0.08
N VAL A 50 3.39 -1.98 1.07
CA VAL A 50 3.00 -2.73 2.27
C VAL A 50 3.42 -2.00 3.54
N ASP A 51 2.56 -2.05 4.55
CA ASP A 51 2.86 -1.51 5.88
C ASP A 51 3.80 -2.43 6.66
N GLU A 52 4.54 -1.85 7.61
CA GLU A 52 5.53 -2.55 8.43
C GLU A 52 4.95 -3.55 9.43
N ASP A 53 3.64 -3.47 9.71
CA ASP A 53 2.90 -4.38 10.60
C ASP A 53 2.11 -5.47 9.85
N VAL A 54 2.36 -5.59 8.53
CA VAL A 54 1.78 -6.59 7.65
C VAL A 54 2.81 -7.67 7.32
N MET A 55 2.43 -8.92 7.57
CA MET A 55 3.26 -10.07 7.24
C MET A 55 3.06 -10.51 5.79
N VAL A 56 4.14 -10.85 5.11
CA VAL A 56 4.15 -11.15 3.68
C VAL A 56 4.59 -12.60 3.42
N ASN A 57 3.75 -13.37 2.73
CA ASN A 57 4.14 -14.64 2.12
C ASN A 57 4.73 -14.38 0.73
N TYR A 58 6.05 -14.20 0.68
CA TYR A 58 6.76 -13.86 -0.56
C TYR A 58 6.64 -14.94 -1.66
N VAL A 59 6.44 -16.21 -1.28
CA VAL A 59 6.24 -17.30 -2.26
C VAL A 59 4.93 -17.08 -3.02
N ASN A 60 3.85 -16.77 -2.30
CA ASN A 60 2.55 -16.46 -2.90
C ASN A 60 2.57 -15.13 -3.66
N LEU A 61 3.30 -14.12 -3.16
CA LEU A 61 3.50 -12.84 -3.84
C LEU A 61 4.17 -13.03 -5.22
N VAL A 62 5.29 -13.76 -5.26
CA VAL A 62 6.01 -14.03 -6.51
C VAL A 62 5.17 -14.89 -7.46
N ALA A 63 4.44 -15.89 -6.94
CA ALA A 63 3.54 -16.70 -7.74
C ALA A 63 2.41 -15.87 -8.36
N PHE A 64 1.85 -14.91 -7.61
CA PHE A 64 0.86 -13.96 -8.11
C PHE A 64 1.41 -13.13 -9.27
N PHE A 65 2.54 -12.45 -9.08
CA PHE A 65 3.13 -11.60 -10.13
C PHE A 65 3.57 -12.37 -11.37
N ARG A 66 4.02 -13.63 -11.22
CA ARG A 66 4.31 -14.51 -12.37
C ARG A 66 3.08 -14.87 -13.19
N GLY A 67 1.90 -14.88 -12.57
CA GLY A 67 0.63 -15.13 -13.25
C GLY A 67 0.04 -13.93 -13.99
N ILE A 68 0.58 -12.72 -13.78
CA ILE A 68 0.09 -11.51 -14.44
C ILE A 68 0.57 -11.46 -15.89
N SER A 69 -0.38 -11.37 -16.82
CA SER A 69 -0.12 -11.20 -18.25
C SER A 69 0.33 -9.76 -18.54
N THR A 70 1.04 -9.56 -19.66
CA THR A 70 1.45 -8.20 -20.08
C THR A 70 0.25 -7.29 -20.37
N ALA A 71 -0.90 -7.85 -20.77
CA ALA A 71 -2.11 -7.08 -21.02
C ALA A 71 -2.72 -6.51 -19.72
N ASP A 72 -2.56 -7.20 -18.60
CA ASP A 72 -3.11 -6.78 -17.30
C ASP A 72 -2.24 -5.72 -16.60
N GLU A 73 -0.98 -5.56 -17.01
CA GLU A 73 -0.03 -4.65 -16.37
C GLU A 73 -0.49 -3.19 -16.42
N ASP A 74 -1.17 -2.76 -17.48
CA ASP A 74 -1.64 -1.37 -17.62
C ASP A 74 -2.74 -1.01 -16.61
N THR A 75 -3.37 -2.01 -15.99
CA THR A 75 -4.49 -1.83 -15.05
C THR A 75 -4.29 -2.55 -13.70
N LEU A 76 -3.10 -3.11 -13.44
CA LEU A 76 -2.83 -3.83 -12.21
C LEU A 76 -2.80 -2.86 -11.03
N PHE A 77 -3.88 -2.82 -10.25
CA PHE A 77 -3.99 -2.10 -8.97
C PHE A 77 -4.97 -2.86 -8.07
N GLU A 78 -4.42 -3.74 -7.23
CA GLU A 78 -5.19 -4.72 -6.45
C GLU A 78 -4.84 -4.70 -4.97
N GLY A 79 -5.83 -4.95 -4.11
CA GLY A 79 -5.72 -4.85 -2.65
C GLY A 79 -6.97 -5.40 -1.95
N GLU A 80 -7.09 -5.14 -0.66
CA GLU A 80 -8.39 -5.26 0.01
C GLU A 80 -9.26 -4.06 -0.38
N LEU A 81 -10.37 -4.33 -1.07
CA LEU A 81 -11.21 -3.27 -1.66
C LEU A 81 -12.30 -2.81 -0.68
N HIS A 82 -12.29 -1.51 -0.36
CA HIS A 82 -13.38 -0.81 0.30
C HIS A 82 -14.29 -0.18 -0.76
N TYR A 83 -15.49 -0.73 -0.94
CA TYR A 83 -16.37 -0.37 -2.06
C TYR A 83 -17.41 0.71 -1.71
N THR A 84 -17.92 0.72 -0.47
CA THR A 84 -19.08 1.53 -0.05
C THR A 84 -18.83 2.36 1.20
N ASP A 85 -17.57 2.54 1.57
CA ASP A 85 -17.21 3.23 2.80
C ASP A 85 -17.53 4.73 2.71
N LEU A 86 -18.01 5.28 3.82
CA LEU A 86 -18.43 6.67 3.92
C LEU A 86 -17.35 7.50 4.64
N PRO A 87 -17.13 8.76 4.23
CA PRO A 87 -16.23 9.65 4.95
C PRO A 87 -16.69 9.87 6.39
N HIS A 88 -15.82 9.63 7.38
CA HIS A 88 -16.15 9.85 8.78
C HIS A 88 -16.24 11.35 9.05
N ARG A 89 -17.43 11.86 9.35
CA ARG A 89 -17.69 13.29 9.61
C ARG A 89 -17.69 13.68 11.09
N HIS A 90 -17.42 12.72 11.97
CA HIS A 90 -17.33 12.96 13.40
C HIS A 90 -15.88 13.21 13.83
N ASN A 91 -15.62 14.34 14.49
CA ASN A 91 -14.27 14.81 14.83
C ASN A 91 -13.49 13.92 15.82
N TYR A 92 -14.17 13.01 16.53
CA TYR A 92 -13.54 12.04 17.43
C TYR A 92 -13.06 10.77 16.70
N SER A 93 -13.43 10.59 15.43
CA SER A 93 -12.91 9.48 14.62
C SER A 93 -11.46 9.75 14.22
N LYS A 94 -10.59 8.75 14.35
CA LYS A 94 -9.23 8.82 13.80
C LYS A 94 -9.22 9.01 12.27
N TRP A 95 -10.33 8.67 11.61
CA TRP A 95 -10.53 8.83 10.17
C TRP A 95 -11.36 10.07 9.81
N TYR A 96 -11.53 11.02 10.75
CA TYR A 96 -12.31 12.24 10.53
C TYR A 96 -11.82 13.02 9.32
N ILE A 97 -12.71 13.42 8.41
CA ILE A 97 -12.39 14.25 7.24
C ILE A 97 -13.44 15.34 7.04
N THR A 98 -12.99 16.57 6.79
CA THR A 98 -13.90 17.72 6.60
C THR A 98 -14.52 17.73 5.20
N ARG A 99 -15.59 18.51 5.00
CA ARG A 99 -16.17 18.73 3.65
C ARG A 99 -15.27 19.57 2.75
N GLU A 100 -14.36 20.36 3.34
CA GLU A 100 -13.35 21.10 2.58
C GLU A 100 -12.27 20.15 2.02
N GLU A 101 -11.83 19.18 2.84
CA GLU A 101 -10.89 18.14 2.40
C GLU A 101 -11.54 17.19 1.38
N TYR A 102 -12.77 16.73 1.63
CA TYR A 102 -13.50 15.84 0.73
C TYR A 102 -14.98 16.21 0.69
N PRO A 103 -15.50 16.84 -0.39
CA PRO A 103 -16.85 17.41 -0.41
C PRO A 103 -17.96 16.37 -0.60
N PHE A 104 -17.64 15.18 -1.13
CA PHE A 104 -18.63 14.16 -1.48
C PHE A 104 -19.08 13.34 -0.27
N ASP A 105 -20.29 12.77 -0.36
CA ASP A 105 -20.88 11.99 0.73
C ASP A 105 -20.43 10.53 0.76
N CYS A 106 -19.86 10.01 -0.34
CA CYS A 106 -19.35 8.65 -0.46
C CYS A 106 -17.93 8.68 -1.02
N TYR A 107 -17.05 7.80 -0.54
CA TYR A 107 -15.76 7.59 -1.18
C TYR A 107 -15.93 6.89 -2.54
N LEU A 108 -14.99 7.15 -3.46
CA LEU A 108 -14.76 6.23 -4.57
C LEU A 108 -14.22 4.91 -4.01
N PRO A 109 -14.43 3.76 -4.69
CA PRO A 109 -13.82 2.51 -4.25
C PRO A 109 -12.31 2.65 -4.08
N PHE A 110 -11.76 2.24 -2.95
CA PHE A 110 -10.34 2.39 -2.63
C PHE A 110 -9.76 1.11 -2.04
N LEU A 111 -8.43 0.96 -2.13
CA LEU A 111 -7.72 -0.16 -1.52
C LEU A 111 -7.26 0.24 -0.13
N SER A 112 -7.35 -0.68 0.84
CA SER A 112 -6.76 -0.51 2.17
C SER A 112 -5.25 -0.26 2.07
N GLY A 113 -4.73 0.70 2.86
CA GLY A 113 -3.34 1.16 2.77
C GLY A 113 -2.29 0.10 3.06
N GLY A 114 -2.61 -0.93 3.85
CA GLY A 114 -1.56 -1.82 4.34
C GLY A 114 -1.03 -2.84 3.34
N ALA A 115 -1.68 -3.08 2.20
CA ALA A 115 -1.11 -3.89 1.13
C ALA A 115 -1.74 -3.59 -0.24
N ILE A 116 -0.92 -3.14 -1.19
CA ILE A 116 -1.32 -2.84 -2.58
C ILE A 116 -0.35 -3.50 -3.57
N LEU A 117 -0.90 -4.30 -4.47
CA LEU A 117 -0.22 -4.90 -5.61
C LEU A 117 -0.43 -4.04 -6.85
N THR A 118 0.65 -3.60 -7.49
CA THR A 118 0.57 -2.75 -8.68
C THR A 118 1.70 -3.02 -9.67
N SER A 119 1.57 -2.51 -10.90
CA SER A 119 2.64 -2.58 -11.89
C SER A 119 3.50 -1.32 -11.90
N GLY A 120 4.72 -1.43 -12.40
CA GLY A 120 5.55 -0.25 -12.66
C GLY A 120 4.92 0.71 -13.68
N ARG A 121 4.08 0.20 -14.59
CA ARG A 121 3.34 1.03 -15.56
C ARG A 121 2.30 1.91 -14.86
N VAL A 122 1.51 1.31 -13.97
CA VAL A 122 0.53 2.04 -13.16
C VAL A 122 1.23 3.05 -12.25
N ILE A 123 2.34 2.69 -11.59
CA ILE A 123 3.13 3.63 -10.76
C ILE A 123 3.58 4.87 -11.54
N ARG A 124 4.06 4.71 -12.78
CA ARG A 124 4.46 5.85 -13.62
C ARG A 124 3.27 6.74 -13.96
N ASN A 125 2.12 6.17 -14.28
CA ASN A 125 0.91 6.94 -14.57
C ASN A 125 0.38 7.65 -13.32
N LEU A 126 0.41 6.98 -12.16
CA LEU A 126 0.10 7.60 -10.86
C LEU A 126 1.01 8.80 -10.62
N ASN A 127 2.32 8.65 -10.81
CA ASN A 127 3.29 9.73 -10.62
C ASN A 127 2.95 10.99 -11.47
N ILE A 128 2.52 10.80 -12.71
CA ILE A 128 2.10 11.90 -13.60
C ILE A 128 0.83 12.58 -13.07
N ALA A 129 -0.12 11.81 -12.52
CA ALA A 129 -1.42 12.29 -12.08
C ALA A 129 -1.44 12.89 -10.65
N LEU A 130 -0.49 12.52 -9.79
CA LEU A 130 -0.37 13.02 -8.41
C LEU A 130 -0.58 14.54 -8.26
N PRO A 131 0.10 15.42 -9.02
CA PRO A 131 -0.06 16.88 -8.86
C PRO A 131 -1.43 17.42 -9.30
N TYR A 132 -2.27 16.61 -9.95
CA TYR A 132 -3.58 17.02 -10.49
C TYR A 132 -4.76 16.50 -9.64
N VAL A 133 -4.49 15.93 -8.48
CA VAL A 133 -5.49 15.48 -7.52
C VAL A 133 -5.31 16.25 -6.22
N GLN A 134 -6.41 16.76 -5.66
CA GLN A 134 -6.39 17.45 -4.37
C GLN A 134 -5.85 16.52 -3.29
N TYR A 135 -4.92 17.03 -2.49
CA TYR A 135 -4.36 16.30 -1.35
C TYR A 135 -5.47 15.87 -0.39
N LEU A 136 -5.46 14.61 0.02
CA LEU A 136 -6.26 14.07 1.10
C LEU A 136 -5.29 13.51 2.13
N LYS A 137 -5.54 13.69 3.42
CA LYS A 137 -4.66 13.15 4.47
C LYS A 137 -4.66 11.62 4.56
N MET A 138 -5.73 10.97 4.09
CA MET A 138 -5.86 9.51 4.03
C MET A 138 -5.20 9.03 2.74
N ASP A 139 -4.05 8.39 2.87
CA ASP A 139 -3.15 8.06 1.77
C ASP A 139 -3.68 6.97 0.85
N ASP A 140 -4.41 6.02 1.43
CA ASP A 140 -5.10 4.93 0.74
C ASP A 140 -6.25 5.43 -0.15
N VAL A 141 -7.09 6.33 0.40
CA VAL A 141 -8.14 7.05 -0.34
C VAL A 141 -7.52 7.96 -1.40
N PHE A 142 -6.45 8.68 -1.06
CA PHE A 142 -5.75 9.57 -1.99
C PHE A 142 -5.20 8.80 -3.19
N LEU A 143 -4.37 7.78 -2.96
CA LEU A 143 -3.71 7.01 -4.00
C LEU A 143 -4.74 6.32 -4.91
N SER A 144 -5.81 5.77 -4.34
CA SER A 144 -6.91 5.18 -5.11
C SER A 144 -7.67 6.22 -5.93
N THR A 145 -7.86 7.44 -5.40
CA THR A 145 -8.44 8.55 -6.17
C THR A 145 -7.56 8.92 -7.37
N VAL A 146 -6.23 8.92 -7.21
CA VAL A 146 -5.29 9.11 -8.32
C VAL A 146 -5.40 7.97 -9.33
N ALA A 147 -5.56 6.72 -8.90
CA ALA A 147 -5.80 5.58 -9.79
C ALA A 147 -7.06 5.78 -10.64
N HIS A 148 -8.18 6.19 -10.02
CA HIS A 148 -9.41 6.52 -10.76
C HIS A 148 -9.19 7.65 -11.77
N LYS A 149 -8.40 8.67 -11.43
CA LYS A 149 -8.08 9.80 -12.32
C LYS A 149 -7.38 9.36 -13.60
N ILE A 150 -6.57 8.30 -13.54
CA ILE A 150 -5.87 7.71 -14.71
C ILE A 150 -6.67 6.57 -15.38
N GLY A 151 -7.92 6.34 -14.97
CA GLY A 151 -8.78 5.29 -15.52
C GLY A 151 -8.48 3.88 -15.00
N VAL A 152 -7.63 3.74 -13.99
CA VAL A 152 -7.31 2.45 -13.36
C VAL A 152 -8.23 2.26 -12.15
N ARG A 153 -9.06 1.21 -12.19
CA ARG A 153 -10.01 0.92 -11.11
C ARG A 153 -9.36 -0.02 -10.08
N PRO A 154 -9.41 0.32 -8.78
CA PRO A 154 -9.10 -0.61 -7.69
C PRO A 154 -9.87 -1.92 -7.82
N ARG A 155 -9.18 -3.05 -7.67
CA ARG A 155 -9.78 -4.39 -7.70
C ARG A 155 -9.50 -5.15 -6.42
N ASN A 156 -10.49 -5.89 -5.95
CA ASN A 156 -10.34 -6.73 -4.78
C ASN A 156 -9.44 -7.94 -5.10
N ASN A 157 -8.51 -8.24 -4.19
CA ASN A 157 -7.71 -9.45 -4.23
C ASN A 157 -7.92 -10.23 -2.94
N ASN A 158 -8.56 -11.39 -3.05
CA ASN A 158 -8.90 -12.26 -1.91
C ASN A 158 -7.68 -12.90 -1.23
N LYS A 159 -6.46 -12.71 -1.76
CA LYS A 159 -5.21 -13.11 -1.10
C LYS A 159 -4.60 -12.01 -0.24
N ILE A 160 -5.14 -10.79 -0.30
CA ILE A 160 -4.79 -9.71 0.62
C ILE A 160 -5.82 -9.70 1.73
N CYS A 161 -5.37 -9.80 2.97
CA CYS A 161 -6.27 -9.85 4.11
C CYS A 161 -5.78 -8.95 5.24
N MET A 162 -6.58 -7.94 5.59
CA MET A 162 -6.22 -6.97 6.64
C MET A 162 -6.97 -7.21 7.96
N ASN A 163 -8.06 -7.97 7.95
CA ASN A 163 -8.87 -8.25 9.14
C ASN A 163 -9.30 -9.73 9.21
N ASP A 164 -9.26 -10.33 10.41
CA ASP A 164 -9.91 -11.61 10.76
C ASP A 164 -9.57 -12.87 9.93
N CYS A 165 -8.33 -13.03 9.47
CA CYS A 165 -7.92 -14.08 8.53
C CYS A 165 -7.48 -15.44 9.15
N GLY A 166 -7.59 -15.64 10.47
CA GLY A 166 -6.95 -16.80 11.14
C GLY A 166 -5.41 -16.78 11.06
N PHE A 167 -4.69 -17.78 11.59
CA PHE A 167 -3.21 -17.76 11.70
C PHE A 167 -2.43 -18.29 10.49
N ASP A 168 -3.07 -18.95 9.52
CA ASP A 168 -2.40 -19.61 8.40
C ASP A 168 -2.22 -18.68 7.18
N LEU A 169 -0.98 -18.51 6.71
CA LEU A 169 -0.62 -17.73 5.52
C LEU A 169 -0.60 -18.55 4.22
N LYS A 170 -0.86 -19.86 4.26
CA LYS A 170 -0.71 -20.76 3.11
C LYS A 170 -1.46 -20.28 1.87
N ASN A 171 -2.63 -19.68 2.05
CA ASN A 171 -3.49 -19.22 0.96
C ASN A 171 -3.46 -17.69 0.71
N TYR A 172 -2.73 -16.93 1.54
CA TYR A 172 -2.69 -15.48 1.49
C TYR A 172 -1.32 -14.96 1.04
N ILE A 173 -1.31 -13.78 0.42
CA ILE A 173 -0.12 -12.98 0.12
C ILE A 173 0.25 -12.16 1.36
N THR A 174 -0.73 -11.52 1.99
CA THR A 174 -0.53 -10.70 3.18
C THR A 174 -1.48 -11.04 4.31
N LYS A 175 -1.03 -10.72 5.53
CA LYS A 175 -1.90 -10.68 6.70
C LYS A 175 -1.45 -9.58 7.67
N HIS A 176 -2.38 -8.73 8.08
CA HIS A 176 -2.17 -7.67 9.07
C HIS A 176 -2.29 -8.18 10.53
N GLY A 177 -1.78 -7.40 11.49
CA GLY A 177 -1.98 -7.65 12.93
C GLY A 177 -0.84 -8.37 13.65
N PHE A 178 0.38 -8.32 13.11
CA PHE A 178 1.57 -8.88 13.78
C PHE A 178 2.31 -7.82 14.60
N SER A 179 1.62 -7.23 15.58
CA SER A 179 2.17 -6.19 16.46
C SER A 179 3.21 -6.67 17.48
N GLN A 180 3.55 -7.97 17.49
CA GLN A 180 4.58 -8.53 18.37
C GLN A 180 5.68 -9.21 17.56
N HIS A 181 6.91 -8.70 17.67
CA HIS A 181 8.11 -9.15 16.95
C HIS A 181 8.32 -10.68 16.97
N TRP A 182 7.87 -11.38 18.02
CA TRP A 182 7.97 -12.84 18.16
C TRP A 182 7.15 -13.64 17.14
N ASN A 183 6.11 -13.04 16.56
CA ASN A 183 5.27 -13.75 15.59
C ASN A 183 5.94 -13.88 14.22
N TYR A 184 6.81 -12.94 13.84
CA TYR A 184 7.59 -13.01 12.60
C TYR A 184 8.52 -14.24 12.58
N PHE A 185 9.20 -14.53 13.70
CA PHE A 185 10.11 -15.68 13.83
C PHE A 185 9.38 -17.03 13.82
N ARG A 186 8.14 -17.09 14.34
CA ARG A 186 7.33 -18.30 14.25
C ARG A 186 6.96 -18.59 12.81
N VAL A 187 6.58 -17.59 12.02
CA VAL A 187 6.14 -17.75 10.62
C VAL A 187 7.29 -18.10 9.67
N GLY A 188 8.50 -17.56 9.90
CA GLY A 188 9.69 -17.94 9.12
C GLY A 188 9.98 -19.45 9.17
N LYS A 189 9.60 -20.15 10.25
CA LYS A 189 9.68 -21.63 10.32
C LYS A 189 8.64 -22.35 9.45
N TRP A 190 7.49 -21.75 9.16
CA TRP A 190 6.43 -22.36 8.33
C TRP A 190 6.70 -22.21 6.84
N LEU A 191 7.35 -21.12 6.41
CA LEU A 191 7.74 -20.93 5.01
C LEU A 191 8.90 -21.85 4.59
N ASN A 192 9.67 -22.35 5.56
CA ASN A 192 10.82 -23.22 5.35
C ASN A 192 10.56 -24.71 5.62
N THR A 193 9.33 -25.12 5.95
CA THR A 193 8.94 -26.54 5.99
C THR A 193 8.34 -26.95 4.66
N LYS A 194 9.20 -27.19 3.69
CA LYS A 194 8.96 -28.09 2.56
C LYS A 194 10.07 -29.11 2.49
#